data_AF-A0A2G9UPH4-F1
#
_entry.id   AF-A0A2G9UPH4-F1
#
_cell.length_a   1.000
_cell.length_b   1.000
_cell.length_c   1.000
_cell.angle_alpha   90.00
_cell.angle_beta   90.00
_cell.angle_gamma   90.00
#
_symmetry.space_group_name_H-M   'P 1'
#
loop_
_entity.id
_entity.type
_entity.pdbx_description
1 polymer ?
#
loop_
_entity_poly.entity_id
_entity_poly.type
_entity_poly.pdbx_seq_one_letter_code
_entity_poly.pdbx_strand_id
1 'polypeptide(L)'
;MLTLHTIFLREHNKIASEMQERRPEWDDEKVFQETRRILIAIFQHVTYNEYLPVVIGRQLYESKALRPLSTGFFTGMLTLHTIFLREHNKIAAEMQERRPEWDDEKVFQETRRILIAIFQHVTYNEYLPVVIGRQLYERKALRPLSTGFFTGQAGCPMMRAGLRMTSPMRNQVLAGRGAPLGGIDLAAVNTQRGRDVGLRPYMDYVKALPRRSPGIGRTTSALRRLYANMEDVDLYAGLLTERAVSGGLVGPTAAEIIADQFRNLKVADRFYYENHVPGTQGFNEGKIFTASF
;
A
#
# COMPACT_ATOMS: atom_id res chain seq x y z
N MET A 1 -5.04 -4.16 -10.33
CA MET A 1 -3.61 -3.96 -9.95
C MET A 1 -2.75 -3.69 -11.17
N LEU A 2 -2.49 -4.66 -12.05
CA LEU A 2 -1.68 -4.45 -13.27
C LEU A 2 -2.17 -3.28 -14.15
N THR A 3 -3.49 -3.12 -14.30
CA THR A 3 -4.09 -2.02 -15.07
C THR A 3 -3.70 -0.63 -14.54
N LEU A 4 -3.73 -0.41 -13.22
CA LEU A 4 -3.30 0.86 -12.61
C LEU A 4 -1.82 1.09 -12.84
N HIS A 5 -0.98 0.07 -12.66
CA HIS A 5 0.46 0.18 -12.96
C HIS A 5 0.71 0.58 -14.42
N THR A 6 -0.01 0.00 -15.37
CA THR A 6 0.09 0.37 -16.79
C THR A 6 -0.37 1.80 -17.06
N ILE A 7 -1.43 2.26 -16.39
CA ILE A 7 -1.91 3.65 -16.52
C ILE A 7 -0.83 4.62 -16.06
N PHE A 8 -0.27 4.43 -14.87
CA PHE A 8 0.79 5.31 -14.35
C PHE A 8 2.07 5.27 -15.19
N LEU A 9 2.43 4.11 -15.75
CA LEU A 9 3.57 4.01 -16.67
C LEU A 9 3.33 4.81 -17.95
N ARG A 10 2.14 4.68 -18.56
CA ARG A 10 1.79 5.44 -19.76
C ARG A 10 1.74 6.94 -19.48
N GLU A 11 1.20 7.33 -18.33
CA GLU A 11 1.16 8.73 -17.93
C GLU A 11 2.56 9.30 -17.68
N HIS A 12 3.47 8.52 -17.09
CA HIS A 12 4.88 8.88 -16.97
C HIS A 12 5.48 9.20 -18.34
N ASN A 13 5.39 8.26 -19.29
CA ASN A 13 5.99 8.44 -20.60
C ASN A 13 5.40 9.63 -21.35
N LYS A 14 4.08 9.84 -21.21
CA LYS A 14 3.40 11.00 -21.79
C LYS A 14 3.94 12.32 -21.23
N ILE A 15 4.00 12.46 -19.91
CA ILE A 15 4.49 13.68 -19.25
C ILE A 15 5.97 13.90 -19.57
N ALA A 16 6.78 12.84 -19.60
CA ALA A 16 8.19 12.92 -19.95
C ALA A 16 8.40 13.43 -21.38
N SER A 17 7.63 12.92 -22.36
CA SER A 17 7.68 13.42 -23.74
C SER A 17 7.27 14.89 -23.84
N GLU A 18 6.16 15.28 -23.21
CA GLU A 18 5.71 16.68 -23.18
C GLU A 18 6.73 17.60 -22.50
N MET A 19 7.45 17.10 -21.49
CA MET A 19 8.47 17.84 -20.76
C MET A 19 9.74 18.02 -21.58
N GLN A 20 10.21 16.99 -22.28
CA GLN A 20 11.36 17.07 -23.19
C GLN A 20 11.10 18.03 -24.36
N GLU A 21 9.88 18.04 -24.91
CA GLU A 21 9.49 18.98 -25.97
C GLU A 21 9.54 20.43 -25.51
N ARG A 22 9.13 20.71 -24.27
CA ARG A 22 9.12 22.07 -23.69
C ARG A 22 10.48 22.51 -23.17
N ARG A 23 11.33 21.57 -22.76
CA ARG A 23 12.66 21.81 -22.19
C ARG A 23 13.71 20.95 -22.91
N PRO A 24 14.04 21.25 -24.18
CA PRO A 24 15.02 20.48 -24.94
C PRO A 24 16.43 20.51 -24.32
N GLU A 25 16.68 21.47 -23.42
CA GLU A 25 17.95 21.63 -22.72
C GLU A 25 18.11 20.72 -21.49
N TRP A 26 17.07 19.97 -21.09
CA TRP A 26 17.17 19.02 -19.98
C TRP A 26 17.71 17.67 -20.48
N ASP A 27 18.50 17.03 -19.61
CA ASP A 27 18.93 15.65 -19.80
C ASP A 27 17.83 14.67 -19.37
N ASP A 28 17.95 13.44 -19.84
CA ASP A 28 16.95 12.39 -19.63
C ASP A 28 16.72 12.11 -18.14
N GLU A 29 17.78 12.13 -17.31
CA GLU A 29 17.67 11.93 -15.86
C GLU A 29 16.83 13.03 -15.21
N LYS A 30 17.05 14.31 -15.57
CA LYS A 30 16.26 15.41 -15.02
C LYS A 30 14.80 15.32 -15.45
N VAL A 31 14.52 14.96 -16.71
CA VAL A 31 13.15 14.74 -17.18
C VAL A 31 12.48 13.59 -16.45
N PHE A 32 13.18 12.48 -16.24
CA PHE A 32 12.69 11.34 -15.50
C PHE A 32 12.34 11.70 -14.05
N GLN A 33 13.25 12.36 -13.33
CA GLN A 33 13.04 12.73 -11.92
C GLN A 33 11.92 13.75 -11.76
N GLU A 34 11.83 14.76 -12.63
CA GLU A 34 10.74 15.74 -12.59
C GLU A 34 9.39 15.11 -12.92
N THR A 35 9.34 14.25 -13.92
CA THR A 35 8.12 13.50 -14.27
C THR A 35 7.68 12.59 -13.13
N ARG A 36 8.62 11.86 -12.51
CA ARG A 36 8.37 11.02 -11.34
C ARG A 36 7.84 11.86 -10.17
N ARG A 37 8.42 13.03 -9.92
CA ARG A 37 8.00 13.96 -8.87
C ARG A 37 6.56 14.40 -9.06
N ILE A 38 6.17 14.73 -10.30
CA ILE A 38 4.80 15.12 -10.65
C ILE A 38 3.82 13.96 -10.43
N LEU A 39 4.13 12.75 -10.89
CA LEU A 39 3.24 11.60 -10.71
C LEU A 39 3.05 11.24 -9.23
N ILE A 40 4.12 11.33 -8.43
CA ILE A 40 4.03 11.15 -6.98
C ILE A 40 3.11 12.21 -6.37
N ALA A 41 3.23 13.47 -6.79
CA ALA A 41 2.36 14.54 -6.34
C ALA A 41 0.88 14.29 -6.71
N ILE A 42 0.60 13.86 -7.94
CA ILE A 42 -0.76 13.47 -8.38
C ILE A 42 -1.29 12.33 -7.51
N PHE A 43 -0.48 11.28 -7.29
CA PHE A 43 -0.87 10.15 -6.48
C PHE A 43 -1.15 10.55 -5.03
N GLN A 44 -0.30 11.38 -4.43
CA GLN A 44 -0.50 11.93 -3.09
C GLN A 44 -1.76 12.80 -3.04
N HIS A 45 -1.98 13.68 -4.02
CA HIS A 45 -3.17 14.53 -4.11
C HIS A 45 -4.46 13.70 -4.16
N VAL A 46 -4.57 12.77 -5.12
CA VAL A 46 -5.75 11.90 -5.25
C VAL A 46 -5.97 11.07 -3.97
N THR A 47 -4.89 10.54 -3.40
CA THR A 47 -4.98 9.71 -2.19
C THR A 47 -5.52 10.49 -0.99
N TYR A 48 -5.01 11.71 -0.74
CA TYR A 48 -5.40 12.49 0.43
C TYR A 48 -6.67 13.32 0.24
N ASN A 49 -6.99 13.75 -0.99
CA ASN A 49 -8.14 14.63 -1.26
C ASN A 49 -9.38 13.88 -1.74
N GLU A 50 -9.21 12.78 -2.47
CA GLU A 50 -10.35 12.05 -3.04
C GLU A 50 -10.61 10.72 -2.33
N TYR A 51 -9.57 9.92 -2.13
CA TYR A 51 -9.73 8.57 -1.56
C TYR A 51 -9.92 8.59 -0.05
N LEU A 52 -9.01 9.21 0.69
CA LEU A 52 -8.97 9.13 2.15
C LEU A 52 -10.26 9.67 2.81
N PRO A 53 -10.83 10.83 2.42
CA PRO A 53 -12.07 11.34 3.02
C PRO A 53 -13.27 10.39 2.85
N VAL A 54 -13.32 9.64 1.75
CA VAL A 54 -14.36 8.63 1.48
C VAL A 54 -14.15 7.38 2.34
N VAL A 55 -12.91 7.00 2.62
CA VAL A 55 -12.60 5.81 3.42
C VAL A 55 -12.86 6.04 4.90
N ILE A 56 -12.27 7.09 5.49
CA ILE A 56 -12.30 7.33 6.95
C ILE A 56 -13.41 8.30 7.39
N GLY A 57 -14.15 8.88 6.44
CA GLY A 57 -15.20 9.86 6.70
C GLY A 57 -14.66 11.29 6.87
N ARG A 58 -15.43 12.27 6.39
CA ARG A 58 -15.03 13.69 6.37
C ARG A 58 -14.74 14.26 7.77
N GLN A 59 -15.49 13.85 8.79
CA GLN A 59 -15.33 14.38 10.15
C GLN A 59 -13.97 14.05 10.78
N LEU A 60 -13.51 12.80 10.64
CA LEU A 60 -12.21 12.38 11.16
C LEU A 60 -11.05 12.92 10.31
N TYR A 61 -11.25 12.96 8.99
CA TYR A 61 -10.31 13.58 8.05
C TYR A 61 -10.00 15.04 8.44
N GLU A 62 -11.03 15.82 8.78
CA GLU A 62 -10.88 17.21 9.21
C GLU A 62 -10.23 17.32 10.59
N SER A 63 -10.61 16.49 11.56
CA SER A 63 -10.08 16.58 12.92
C SER A 63 -8.60 16.22 13.04
N LYS A 64 -8.09 15.33 12.17
CA LYS A 64 -6.67 14.93 12.14
C LYS A 64 -5.79 15.87 11.32
N ALA A 65 -6.35 16.97 10.81
CA ALA A 65 -5.68 17.93 9.92
C ALA A 65 -5.00 17.23 8.72
N LEU A 66 -5.67 16.22 8.16
CA LEU A 66 -5.21 15.52 6.95
C LEU A 66 -5.42 16.34 5.68
N ARG A 67 -6.16 17.47 5.81
CA ARG A 67 -6.18 18.54 4.81
C ARG A 67 -4.77 19.00 4.48
N PRO A 68 -4.54 19.45 3.25
CA PRO A 68 -3.27 20.04 2.84
C PRO A 68 -2.73 21.03 3.88
N LEU A 69 -1.50 20.80 4.35
CA LEU A 69 -0.83 21.61 5.38
C LEU A 69 0.48 22.11 4.76
N SER A 70 0.72 23.41 4.85
CA SER A 70 1.87 24.07 4.21
C SER A 70 3.22 23.82 4.92
N THR A 71 3.24 23.20 6.10
CA THR A 71 4.47 22.99 6.90
C THR A 71 4.43 21.76 7.82
N GLY A 72 5.58 21.06 7.95
CA GLY A 72 5.86 20.03 8.97
C GLY A 72 6.58 18.77 8.42
N PHE A 73 7.72 18.37 9.03
CA PHE A 73 8.50 17.17 8.66
C PHE A 73 8.95 16.32 9.88
N PHE A 74 8.87 14.98 9.82
CA PHE A 74 9.35 14.01 10.84
C PHE A 74 10.22 12.89 10.23
N THR A 75 11.38 12.57 10.82
CA THR A 75 12.51 11.94 10.11
C THR A 75 12.61 10.40 10.21
N GLY A 76 11.78 9.71 11.00
CA GLY A 76 12.02 8.31 11.40
C GLY A 76 11.76 7.19 10.36
N MET A 77 10.95 7.42 9.32
CA MET A 77 10.50 6.36 8.39
C MET A 77 11.29 6.31 7.06
N LEU A 78 12.20 7.28 6.85
CA LEU A 78 13.04 7.39 5.65
C LEU A 78 14.09 6.29 5.52
N THR A 79 14.46 5.64 6.61
CA THR A 79 15.66 4.77 6.68
C THR A 79 15.55 3.53 5.79
N LEU A 80 14.39 2.86 5.76
CA LEU A 80 14.19 1.65 4.95
C LEU A 80 14.08 1.97 3.45
N HIS A 81 13.34 3.01 3.07
CA HIS A 81 13.28 3.45 1.67
C HIS A 81 14.64 3.91 1.14
N THR A 82 15.44 4.57 1.99
CA THR A 82 16.79 5.03 1.59
C THR A 82 17.72 3.85 1.30
N ILE A 83 17.61 2.74 2.04
CA ILE A 83 18.44 1.54 1.80
C ILE A 83 18.16 0.94 0.41
N PHE A 84 16.89 0.71 0.07
CA PHE A 84 16.54 0.13 -1.23
C PHE A 84 16.81 1.07 -2.41
N LEU A 85 16.67 2.39 -2.21
CA LEU A 85 17.01 3.37 -3.22
C LEU A 85 18.52 3.42 -3.48
N ARG A 86 19.34 3.33 -2.42
CA ARG A 86 20.80 3.25 -2.56
C ARG A 86 21.23 1.97 -3.27
N GLU A 87 20.59 0.85 -2.96
CA GLU A 87 20.90 -0.42 -3.61
C GLU A 87 20.50 -0.41 -5.09
N HIS A 88 19.36 0.21 -5.43
CA HIS A 88 18.97 0.44 -6.82
C HIS A 88 20.04 1.22 -7.59
N ASN A 89 20.51 2.33 -7.03
CA ASN A 89 21.51 3.17 -7.69
C ASN A 89 22.86 2.45 -7.83
N LYS A 90 23.23 1.62 -6.87
CA LYS A 90 24.44 0.79 -6.94
C LYS A 90 24.34 -0.25 -8.07
N ILE A 91 23.24 -1.01 -8.13
CA ILE A 91 23.05 -2.04 -9.16
C ILE A 91 22.94 -1.41 -10.55
N ALA A 92 22.27 -0.26 -10.68
CA ALA A 92 22.17 0.47 -11.94
C ALA A 92 23.55 0.91 -12.45
N ALA A 93 24.41 1.45 -11.57
CA ALA A 93 25.77 1.84 -11.93
C ALA A 93 26.62 0.65 -12.39
N GLU A 94 26.57 -0.47 -11.65
CA GLU A 94 27.29 -1.70 -12.03
C GLU A 94 26.76 -2.29 -13.36
N MET A 95 25.47 -2.14 -13.63
CA MET A 95 24.85 -2.62 -14.86
C MET A 95 25.26 -1.78 -16.07
N GLN A 96 25.26 -0.45 -15.93
CA GLN A 96 25.70 0.48 -16.98
C GLN A 96 27.17 0.28 -17.35
N GLU A 97 28.04 0.02 -16.36
CA GLU A 97 29.46 -0.24 -16.59
C GLU A 97 29.69 -1.54 -17.39
N ARG A 98 28.88 -2.57 -17.13
CA ARG A 98 28.98 -3.87 -17.83
C ARG A 98 28.29 -3.90 -19.18
N ARG A 99 27.32 -3.01 -19.40
CA ARG A 99 26.52 -2.89 -20.62
C ARG A 99 26.45 -1.43 -21.06
N PRO A 100 27.56 -0.85 -21.56
CA PRO A 100 27.59 0.54 -22.01
C PRO A 100 26.62 0.82 -23.16
N GLU A 101 26.20 -0.23 -23.88
CA GLU A 101 25.28 -0.16 -25.00
C GLU A 101 23.80 -0.13 -24.60
N TRP A 102 23.47 -0.28 -23.31
CA TRP A 102 22.09 -0.16 -22.84
C TRP A 102 21.74 1.29 -22.58
N ASP A 103 20.52 1.67 -22.98
CA ASP A 103 19.93 2.94 -22.58
C ASP A 103 19.49 2.89 -21.11
N ASP A 104 19.34 4.09 -20.53
CA ASP A 104 19.02 4.26 -19.12
C ASP A 104 17.70 3.58 -18.73
N GLU A 105 16.71 3.55 -19.63
CA GLU A 105 15.43 2.87 -19.40
C GLU A 105 15.61 1.36 -19.27
N LYS A 106 16.41 0.74 -20.13
CA LYS A 106 16.71 -0.69 -20.06
C LYS A 106 17.50 -1.02 -18.80
N VAL A 107 18.46 -0.17 -18.43
CA VAL A 107 19.21 -0.32 -17.17
C VAL A 107 18.30 -0.18 -15.95
N PHE A 108 17.38 0.79 -15.95
CA PHE A 108 16.39 0.98 -14.90
C PHE A 108 15.45 -0.22 -14.77
N GLN A 109 14.86 -0.70 -15.88
CA GLN A 109 13.92 -1.82 -15.85
C GLN A 109 14.59 -3.12 -15.43
N GLU A 110 15.80 -3.40 -15.89
CA GLU A 110 16.55 -4.59 -15.50
C GLU A 110 17.03 -4.50 -14.04
N THR A 111 17.45 -3.32 -13.56
CA THR A 111 17.79 -3.09 -12.15
C THR A 111 16.58 -3.29 -11.24
N ARG A 112 15.44 -2.71 -11.61
CA ARG A 112 14.16 -2.91 -10.92
C ARG A 112 13.75 -4.37 -10.91
N ARG A 113 13.95 -5.09 -12.01
CA ARG A 113 13.65 -6.52 -12.14
C ARG A 113 14.50 -7.36 -11.19
N ILE A 114 15.79 -7.03 -11.06
CA ILE A 114 16.69 -7.67 -10.09
C ILE A 114 16.25 -7.41 -8.66
N LEU A 115 15.95 -6.16 -8.29
CA LEU A 115 15.48 -5.84 -6.94
C LEU A 115 14.14 -6.50 -6.61
N ILE A 116 13.21 -6.56 -7.56
CA ILE A 116 11.96 -7.31 -7.39
C ILE A 116 12.25 -8.79 -7.18
N ALA A 117 13.18 -9.38 -7.94
CA ALA A 117 13.57 -10.77 -7.80
C ALA A 117 14.23 -11.05 -6.44
N ILE A 118 15.11 -10.17 -5.96
CA ILE A 118 15.72 -10.24 -4.62
C ILE A 118 14.62 -10.17 -3.56
N PHE A 119 13.73 -9.18 -3.66
CA PHE A 119 12.65 -9.02 -2.70
C PHE A 119 11.72 -10.23 -2.69
N GLN A 120 11.38 -10.78 -3.86
CA GLN A 120 10.60 -12.01 -3.99
C GLN A 120 11.36 -13.22 -3.44
N HIS A 121 12.68 -13.32 -3.65
CA HIS A 121 13.50 -14.42 -3.12
C HIS A 121 13.56 -14.38 -1.59
N VAL A 122 13.92 -13.23 -1.01
CA VAL A 122 13.94 -13.03 0.44
C VAL A 122 12.57 -13.31 1.03
N THR A 123 11.50 -12.78 0.39
CA THR A 123 10.14 -12.96 0.91
C THR A 123 9.69 -14.42 0.82
N TYR A 124 9.80 -15.08 -0.34
CA TYR A 124 9.20 -16.40 -0.56
C TYR A 124 10.10 -17.59 -0.23
N ASN A 125 11.42 -17.43 -0.28
CA ASN A 125 12.36 -18.53 -0.05
C ASN A 125 13.04 -18.47 1.32
N GLU A 126 13.19 -17.28 1.91
CA GLU A 126 13.84 -17.13 3.22
C GLU A 126 12.84 -16.85 4.32
N TYR A 127 12.05 -15.79 4.18
CA TYR A 127 11.12 -15.32 5.20
C TYR A 127 9.91 -16.23 5.33
N LEU A 128 9.22 -16.49 4.21
CA LEU A 128 7.95 -17.23 4.22
C LEU A 128 8.09 -18.65 4.82
N PRO A 129 9.07 -19.49 4.45
CA PRO A 129 9.19 -20.85 5.00
C PRO A 129 9.50 -20.89 6.50
N VAL A 130 10.19 -19.87 7.02
CA VAL A 130 10.46 -19.72 8.45
C VAL A 130 9.19 -19.35 9.20
N VAL A 131 8.40 -18.42 8.63
CA VAL A 131 7.18 -17.90 9.24
C VAL A 131 6.03 -18.90 9.23
N ILE A 132 5.76 -19.54 8.09
CA ILE A 132 4.61 -20.46 7.97
C ILE A 132 4.99 -21.93 8.20
N GLY A 133 6.28 -22.22 8.41
CA GLY A 133 6.82 -23.56 8.59
C GLY A 133 7.05 -24.32 7.27
N ARG A 134 8.19 -25.03 7.20
CA ARG A 134 8.67 -25.70 5.97
C ARG A 134 7.69 -26.74 5.41
N GLN A 135 7.03 -27.50 6.29
CA GLN A 135 6.01 -28.48 5.87
C GLN A 135 4.81 -27.84 5.16
N LEU A 136 4.33 -26.70 5.65
CA LEU A 136 3.19 -26.00 5.04
C LEU A 136 3.60 -25.32 3.74
N TYR A 137 4.82 -24.76 3.70
CA TYR A 137 5.40 -24.16 2.51
C TYR A 137 5.54 -25.15 1.35
N GLU A 138 6.10 -26.33 1.59
CA GLU A 138 6.25 -27.37 0.56
C GLU A 138 4.91 -27.97 0.15
N ARG A 139 4.03 -28.27 1.11
CA ARG A 139 2.70 -28.83 0.83
C ARG A 139 1.83 -27.91 -0.02
N LYS A 140 1.99 -26.59 0.12
CA LYS A 140 1.21 -25.59 -0.64
C LYS A 140 1.91 -25.12 -1.92
N ALA A 141 3.06 -25.71 -2.28
CA ALA A 141 3.83 -25.37 -3.47
C ALA A 141 4.06 -23.85 -3.65
N LEU A 142 4.32 -23.13 -2.55
CA LEU A 142 4.47 -21.66 -2.52
C LEU A 142 5.82 -21.18 -3.08
N ARG A 143 6.53 -22.06 -3.79
CA ARG A 143 7.72 -21.70 -4.53
C ARG A 143 7.30 -20.84 -5.71
N PRO A 144 7.96 -19.69 -5.95
CA PRO A 144 7.71 -18.88 -7.14
C PRO A 144 7.80 -19.73 -8.40
N LEU A 145 6.72 -19.76 -9.18
CA LEU A 145 6.66 -20.49 -10.46
C LEU A 145 7.45 -19.73 -11.53
N SER A 146 8.03 -20.45 -12.48
CA SER A 146 8.79 -19.86 -13.58
C SER A 146 7.92 -19.21 -14.67
N THR A 147 6.59 -19.45 -14.70
CA THR A 147 5.65 -18.92 -15.70
C THR A 147 4.21 -18.69 -15.16
N GLY A 148 3.49 -17.67 -15.68
CA GLY A 148 2.04 -17.40 -15.46
C GLY A 148 1.66 -16.06 -14.75
N PHE A 149 0.42 -15.55 -14.92
CA PHE A 149 -0.17 -14.42 -14.15
C PHE A 149 -1.71 -14.49 -13.99
N PHE A 150 -2.30 -13.79 -13.00
CA PHE A 150 -3.73 -13.84 -12.63
C PHE A 150 -4.50 -12.53 -12.96
N THR A 151 -5.74 -12.63 -13.49
CA THR A 151 -6.52 -11.49 -14.06
C THR A 151 -7.91 -11.23 -13.45
N GLY A 152 -8.36 -11.98 -12.44
CA GLY A 152 -9.81 -12.11 -12.12
C GLY A 152 -10.54 -10.98 -11.36
N GLN A 153 -9.90 -9.91 -10.88
CA GLN A 153 -10.54 -8.99 -9.91
C GLN A 153 -11.12 -7.68 -10.50
N ALA A 154 -11.01 -7.41 -11.81
CA ALA A 154 -11.33 -6.10 -12.37
C ALA A 154 -12.84 -5.81 -12.61
N GLY A 155 -13.72 -6.83 -12.58
CA GLY A 155 -15.13 -6.69 -13.02
C GLY A 155 -16.19 -6.92 -11.95
N CYS A 156 -15.84 -7.09 -10.67
CA CYS A 156 -16.80 -7.45 -9.63
C CYS A 156 -17.37 -6.22 -8.91
N PRO A 157 -18.70 -6.05 -8.81
CA PRO A 157 -19.31 -5.01 -7.97
C PRO A 157 -18.87 -5.16 -6.51
N MET A 158 -18.63 -4.02 -5.85
CA MET A 158 -18.09 -3.99 -4.49
C MET A 158 -19.07 -4.62 -3.50
N MET A 159 -18.61 -5.58 -2.70
CA MET A 159 -19.40 -6.19 -1.64
C MET A 159 -19.67 -5.15 -0.53
N ARG A 160 -20.90 -5.13 0.00
CA ARG A 160 -21.26 -4.28 1.16
C ARG A 160 -20.37 -4.64 2.36
N ALA A 161 -19.80 -3.64 3.03
CA ALA A 161 -18.98 -3.83 4.22
C ALA A 161 -19.75 -4.62 5.30
N GLY A 162 -19.16 -5.71 5.78
CA GLY A 162 -19.71 -6.59 6.81
C GLY A 162 -18.82 -7.82 7.03
N LEU A 163 -19.21 -8.70 7.95
CA LEU A 163 -18.42 -9.91 8.28
C LEU A 163 -18.34 -10.98 7.17
N ARG A 164 -19.01 -10.74 6.04
CA ARG A 164 -19.06 -11.71 4.96
C ARG A 164 -18.02 -11.31 3.95
N MET A 165 -17.05 -12.19 3.78
CA MET A 165 -16.14 -12.15 2.64
C MET A 165 -16.69 -13.07 1.54
N THR A 166 -16.42 -12.73 0.29
CA THR A 166 -16.89 -13.52 -0.86
C THR A 166 -16.32 -14.94 -0.78
N SER A 167 -17.10 -15.93 -1.23
CA SER A 167 -16.67 -17.34 -1.23
C SER A 167 -15.31 -17.56 -1.92
N PRO A 168 -15.01 -16.91 -3.06
CA PRO A 168 -13.69 -17.04 -3.67
C PRO A 168 -12.55 -16.54 -2.77
N MET A 169 -12.74 -15.43 -2.04
CA MET A 169 -11.73 -14.90 -1.12
C MET A 169 -11.58 -15.75 0.16
N ARG A 170 -12.63 -16.46 0.56
CA ARG A 170 -12.62 -17.34 1.74
C ARG A 170 -12.17 -18.77 1.44
N ASN A 171 -12.35 -19.25 0.23
CA ASN A 171 -12.17 -20.68 -0.05
C ASN A 171 -11.23 -20.97 -1.25
N GLN A 172 -10.94 -19.97 -2.09
CA GLN A 172 -10.32 -20.19 -3.41
C GLN A 172 -9.15 -19.26 -3.71
N VAL A 173 -8.65 -18.49 -2.73
CA VAL A 173 -7.48 -17.63 -2.95
C VAL A 173 -6.28 -18.51 -3.29
N LEU A 174 -5.61 -18.18 -4.40
CA LEU A 174 -4.48 -18.94 -4.95
C LEU A 174 -4.81 -20.41 -5.28
N ALA A 175 -6.09 -20.75 -5.49
CA ALA A 175 -6.45 -22.07 -5.97
C ALA A 175 -5.92 -22.29 -7.41
N GLY A 176 -5.18 -23.37 -7.61
CA GLY A 176 -4.80 -23.82 -8.96
C GLY A 176 -6.02 -24.22 -9.79
N ARG A 177 -5.97 -24.04 -11.11
CA ARG A 177 -7.05 -24.49 -12.02
C ARG A 177 -7.24 -26.00 -11.85
N GLY A 178 -8.50 -26.42 -11.64
CA GLY A 178 -8.84 -27.84 -11.48
C GLY A 178 -8.60 -28.44 -10.09
N ALA A 179 -8.18 -27.63 -9.10
CA ALA A 179 -7.96 -28.09 -7.72
C ALA A 179 -9.06 -27.56 -6.78
N PRO A 180 -10.22 -28.24 -6.64
CA PRO A 180 -11.38 -27.74 -5.90
C PRO A 180 -11.14 -27.52 -4.40
N LEU A 181 -10.06 -28.06 -3.82
CA LEU A 181 -9.66 -27.91 -2.41
C LEU A 181 -8.29 -27.18 -2.25
N GLY A 182 -7.75 -26.62 -3.34
CA GLY A 182 -6.40 -26.01 -3.33
C GLY A 182 -6.34 -24.60 -2.73
N GLY A 183 -7.48 -23.94 -2.56
CA GLY A 183 -7.53 -22.55 -2.13
C GLY A 183 -7.13 -22.30 -0.69
N ILE A 184 -6.91 -21.03 -0.39
CA ILE A 184 -6.58 -20.51 0.93
C ILE A 184 -7.71 -19.59 1.40
N ASP A 185 -8.02 -19.66 2.70
CA ASP A 185 -8.94 -18.72 3.33
C ASP A 185 -8.20 -17.46 3.75
N LEU A 186 -8.44 -16.37 3.02
CA LEU A 186 -7.79 -15.10 3.29
C LEU A 186 -8.17 -14.52 4.65
N ALA A 187 -9.39 -14.76 5.15
CA ALA A 187 -9.79 -14.24 6.46
C ALA A 187 -9.08 -15.01 7.56
N ALA A 188 -9.01 -16.34 7.43
CA ALA A 188 -8.24 -17.17 8.37
C ALA A 188 -6.75 -16.80 8.35
N VAL A 189 -6.18 -16.58 7.16
CA VAL A 189 -4.79 -16.14 7.03
C VAL A 189 -4.55 -14.78 7.67
N ASN A 190 -5.44 -13.81 7.48
CA ASN A 190 -5.30 -12.48 8.09
C ASN A 190 -5.36 -12.56 9.62
N THR A 191 -6.27 -13.36 10.18
CA THR A 191 -6.33 -13.61 11.62
C THR A 191 -5.05 -14.28 12.12
N GLN A 192 -4.60 -15.35 11.46
CA GLN A 192 -3.38 -16.04 11.86
C GLN A 192 -2.14 -15.15 11.75
N ARG A 193 -2.07 -14.29 10.72
CA ARG A 193 -0.98 -13.34 10.52
C ARG A 193 -0.94 -12.30 11.62
N GLY A 194 -2.10 -11.82 12.06
CA GLY A 194 -2.19 -10.91 13.19
C GLY A 194 -1.56 -11.50 14.45
N ARG A 195 -1.80 -12.79 14.72
CA ARG A 195 -1.21 -13.49 15.86
C ARG A 195 0.29 -13.69 15.71
N ASP A 196 0.73 -14.07 14.51
CA ASP A 196 2.13 -14.32 14.19
C ASP A 196 3.01 -13.07 14.39
N VAL A 197 2.55 -11.91 13.94
CA VAL A 197 3.27 -10.63 14.15
C VAL A 197 3.01 -10.02 15.53
N GLY A 198 2.30 -10.72 16.41
CA GLY A 198 2.04 -10.27 17.78
C GLY A 198 1.14 -9.03 17.88
N LEU A 199 0.17 -8.87 16.98
CA LEU A 199 -0.83 -7.80 17.13
C LEU A 199 -1.60 -7.97 18.44
N ARG A 200 -1.81 -6.85 19.13
CA ARG A 200 -2.62 -6.84 20.34
C ARG A 200 -4.07 -7.19 20.03
N PRO A 201 -4.84 -7.66 21.03
CA PRO A 201 -6.26 -7.88 20.85
C PRO A 201 -7.00 -6.58 20.50
N TYR A 202 -8.14 -6.73 19.80
CA TYR A 202 -8.98 -5.63 19.34
C TYR A 202 -9.34 -4.64 20.46
N MET A 203 -9.67 -5.14 21.65
CA MET A 203 -10.11 -4.30 22.77
C MET A 203 -9.03 -3.34 23.25
N ASP A 204 -7.75 -3.69 23.12
CA ASP A 204 -6.65 -2.79 23.50
C ASP A 204 -6.62 -1.55 22.61
N TYR A 205 -6.90 -1.71 21.31
CA TYR A 205 -6.99 -0.59 20.38
C TYR A 205 -8.19 0.28 20.72
N VAL A 206 -9.37 -0.33 20.96
CA VAL A 206 -10.58 0.42 21.35
C VAL A 206 -10.37 1.23 22.62
N LYS A 207 -9.67 0.67 23.62
CA LYS A 207 -9.32 1.36 24.87
C LYS A 207 -8.34 2.50 24.67
N ALA A 208 -7.44 2.38 23.70
CA ALA A 208 -6.45 3.40 23.38
C ALA A 208 -7.03 4.59 22.58
N LEU A 209 -8.22 4.45 21.99
CA LEU A 209 -8.81 5.52 21.19
C LEU A 209 -9.34 6.68 22.07
N PRO A 210 -9.14 7.95 21.64
CA PRO A 210 -9.61 9.12 22.39
C PRO A 210 -11.13 9.16 22.56
N ARG A 211 -11.84 8.62 21.57
CA ARG A 211 -13.29 8.41 21.61
C ARG A 211 -13.52 6.91 21.69
N ARG A 212 -14.09 6.43 22.80
CA ARG A 212 -14.56 5.05 22.92
C ARG A 212 -15.49 4.77 21.74
N SER A 213 -15.02 3.95 20.80
CA SER A 213 -15.88 3.35 19.79
C SER A 213 -17.07 2.72 20.52
N PRO A 214 -18.31 2.83 20.02
CA PRO A 214 -19.47 2.18 20.62
C PRO A 214 -19.33 0.65 20.71
N GLY A 215 -18.21 0.10 20.21
CA GLY A 215 -17.84 -1.29 20.35
C GLY A 215 -18.42 -2.13 19.23
N ILE A 216 -18.26 -3.44 19.39
CA ILE A 216 -18.78 -4.46 18.49
C ILE A 216 -20.30 -4.27 18.41
N GLY A 217 -20.82 -4.01 17.21
CA GLY A 217 -22.25 -3.76 16.99
C GLY A 217 -23.11 -5.03 17.03
N ARG A 218 -23.95 -5.21 16.00
CA ARG A 218 -24.92 -6.32 15.86
C ARG A 218 -24.33 -7.74 15.92
N THR A 219 -23.01 -7.89 15.91
CA THR A 219 -22.32 -9.18 15.77
C THR A 219 -21.60 -9.65 17.04
N THR A 220 -21.85 -8.98 18.18
CA THR A 220 -21.37 -9.42 19.51
C THR A 220 -21.74 -10.87 19.82
N SER A 221 -22.93 -11.33 19.42
CA SER A 221 -23.39 -12.68 19.68
C SER A 221 -22.58 -13.77 18.96
N ALA A 222 -22.02 -13.49 17.77
CA ALA A 222 -21.19 -14.46 17.06
C ALA A 222 -19.78 -14.54 17.67
N LEU A 223 -19.20 -13.39 18.04
CA LEU A 223 -17.89 -13.36 18.67
C LEU A 223 -17.90 -14.02 20.05
N ARG A 224 -18.95 -13.79 20.85
CA ARG A 224 -19.14 -14.46 22.16
C ARG A 224 -19.23 -15.98 22.08
N ARG A 225 -19.61 -16.54 20.92
CA ARG A 225 -19.61 -18.00 20.70
C ARG A 225 -18.24 -18.54 20.30
N LEU A 226 -17.39 -17.71 19.72
CA LEU A 226 -16.10 -18.11 19.16
C LEU A 226 -14.94 -17.88 20.12
N TYR A 227 -14.98 -16.80 20.88
CA TYR A 227 -13.94 -16.43 21.84
C TYR A 227 -14.44 -16.68 23.26
N ALA A 228 -13.60 -17.31 24.09
CA ALA A 228 -13.90 -17.52 25.50
C ALA A 228 -14.04 -16.18 26.24
N ASN A 229 -13.16 -15.22 25.93
CA ASN A 229 -13.23 -13.85 26.43
C ASN A 229 -13.31 -12.84 25.27
N MET A 230 -14.14 -11.82 25.43
CA MET A 230 -14.25 -10.73 24.45
C MET A 230 -13.01 -9.85 24.37
N GLU A 231 -12.15 -9.90 25.39
CA GLU A 231 -10.85 -9.21 25.41
C GLU A 231 -9.83 -9.87 24.47
N ASP A 232 -10.01 -11.15 24.12
CA ASP A 232 -9.06 -11.92 23.28
C ASP A 232 -9.40 -11.87 21.79
N VAL A 233 -10.38 -11.05 21.40
CA VAL A 233 -10.82 -10.93 20.00
C VAL A 233 -9.68 -10.40 19.14
N ASP A 234 -9.33 -11.11 18.06
CA ASP A 234 -8.28 -10.69 17.13
C ASP A 234 -8.63 -9.33 16.48
N LEU A 235 -7.64 -8.44 16.31
CA LEU A 235 -7.83 -7.10 15.75
C LEU A 235 -8.61 -7.13 14.42
N TYR A 236 -8.16 -7.93 13.45
CA TYR A 236 -8.80 -8.04 12.13
C TYR A 236 -10.28 -8.44 12.23
N ALA A 237 -10.60 -9.41 13.08
CA ALA A 237 -11.98 -9.85 13.29
C ALA A 237 -12.84 -8.76 13.92
N GLY A 238 -12.31 -8.07 14.94
CA GLY A 238 -12.98 -6.96 15.60
C GLY A 238 -13.29 -5.79 14.66
N LEU A 239 -12.32 -5.37 13.84
CA LEU A 239 -12.48 -4.28 12.88
C LEU A 239 -13.61 -4.53 11.86
N LEU A 240 -13.76 -5.78 11.38
CA LEU A 240 -14.83 -6.16 10.45
C LEU A 240 -16.23 -6.13 11.07
N THR A 241 -16.33 -6.12 12.41
CA THR A 241 -17.60 -6.11 13.13
C THR A 241 -18.12 -4.69 13.41
N GLU A 242 -17.25 -3.70 13.28
CA GLU A 242 -17.61 -2.31 13.52
C GLU A 242 -18.54 -1.80 12.41
N ARG A 243 -19.46 -0.93 12.80
CA ARG A 243 -20.28 -0.20 11.83
C ARG A 243 -19.44 0.92 11.23
N ALA A 244 -19.51 1.07 9.92
CA ALA A 244 -18.87 2.18 9.23
C ALA A 244 -19.29 3.54 9.81
N VAL A 245 -18.31 4.46 9.92
CA VAL A 245 -18.56 5.84 10.35
C VAL A 245 -19.41 6.60 9.33
N SER A 246 -20.04 7.69 9.76
CA SER A 246 -20.87 8.50 8.86
C SER A 246 -20.07 9.02 7.66
N GLY A 247 -20.52 8.70 6.44
CA GLY A 247 -19.83 9.06 5.21
C GLY A 247 -18.49 8.36 4.96
N GLY A 248 -18.13 7.36 5.77
CA GLY A 248 -16.93 6.54 5.60
C GLY A 248 -17.26 5.09 5.23
N LEU A 249 -16.23 4.32 4.84
CA LEU A 249 -16.35 2.90 4.49
C LEU A 249 -15.97 1.97 5.64
N VAL A 250 -15.22 2.46 6.62
CA VAL A 250 -14.66 1.64 7.72
C VAL A 250 -15.20 2.06 9.08
N GLY A 251 -15.09 1.16 10.06
CA GLY A 251 -15.45 1.42 11.45
C GLY A 251 -14.53 2.44 12.13
N PRO A 252 -14.94 3.02 13.26
CA PRO A 252 -14.20 4.08 13.95
C PRO A 252 -12.78 3.64 14.38
N THR A 253 -12.56 2.40 14.80
CA THR A 253 -11.23 1.93 15.19
C THR A 253 -10.31 1.80 13.99
N ALA A 254 -10.82 1.22 12.89
CA ALA A 254 -10.07 1.16 11.63
C ALA A 254 -9.80 2.57 11.08
N ALA A 255 -10.79 3.47 11.16
CA ALA A 255 -10.68 4.84 10.68
C ALA A 255 -9.56 5.60 11.41
N GLU A 256 -9.48 5.48 12.73
CA GLU A 256 -8.43 6.11 13.55
C GLU A 256 -7.04 5.52 13.25
N ILE A 257 -6.90 4.19 13.17
CA ILE A 257 -5.62 3.55 12.81
C ILE A 257 -5.15 4.01 11.43
N ILE A 258 -6.06 4.04 10.45
CA ILE A 258 -5.76 4.50 9.09
C ILE A 258 -5.40 5.99 9.12
N ALA A 259 -6.20 6.83 9.80
CA ALA A 259 -5.96 8.26 9.86
C ALA A 259 -4.61 8.61 10.50
N ASP A 260 -4.24 7.94 11.60
CA ASP A 260 -2.94 8.13 12.24
C ASP A 260 -1.79 7.68 11.34
N GLN A 261 -1.95 6.55 10.64
CA GLN A 261 -0.95 6.09 9.69
C GLN A 261 -0.75 7.09 8.54
N PHE A 262 -1.83 7.59 7.93
CA PHE A 262 -1.76 8.58 6.85
C PHE A 262 -1.25 9.94 7.35
N ARG A 263 -1.61 10.36 8.56
CA ARG A 263 -1.06 11.57 9.18
C ARG A 263 0.45 11.45 9.34
N ASN A 264 0.92 10.33 9.86
CA ASN A 264 2.35 10.09 10.04
C ASN A 264 3.08 10.03 8.70
N LEU A 265 2.53 9.38 7.67
CA LEU A 265 3.14 9.36 6.33
C LEU A 265 3.26 10.76 5.74
N LYS A 266 2.23 11.60 5.88
CA LYS A 266 2.24 12.99 5.41
C LYS A 266 3.27 13.83 6.15
N VAL A 267 3.16 13.88 7.47
CA VAL A 267 4.03 14.72 8.31
C VAL A 267 5.46 14.20 8.29
N ALA A 268 5.70 12.92 8.05
CA ALA A 268 7.05 12.36 7.97
C ALA A 268 7.68 12.43 6.57
N ASP A 269 6.99 12.98 5.56
CA ASP A 269 7.50 13.04 4.20
C ASP A 269 8.06 14.44 3.88
N ARG A 270 9.39 14.54 3.75
CA ARG A 270 10.07 15.79 3.40
C ARG A 270 9.65 16.27 2.02
N PHE A 271 9.41 15.32 1.11
CA PHE A 271 9.05 15.54 -0.29
C PHE A 271 7.54 15.43 -0.50
N TYR A 272 6.75 15.50 0.58
CA TYR A 272 5.31 15.65 0.43
C TYR A 272 5.03 16.82 -0.51
N TYR A 273 4.13 16.63 -1.47
CA TYR A 273 4.04 17.52 -2.62
C TYR A 273 3.80 19.00 -2.28
N GLU A 274 3.33 19.32 -1.07
CA GLU A 274 3.06 20.69 -0.61
C GLU A 274 4.16 21.28 0.27
N ASN A 275 5.16 20.48 0.65
CA ASN A 275 6.18 20.89 1.60
C ASN A 275 7.23 21.80 0.93
N HIS A 276 7.38 23.00 1.49
CA HIS A 276 8.35 24.02 1.08
C HIS A 276 9.49 24.14 2.10
N VAL A 277 10.10 23.00 2.46
CA VAL A 277 11.24 22.98 3.36
C VAL A 277 12.54 23.30 2.62
N PRO A 278 13.59 23.81 3.29
CA PRO A 278 14.85 24.12 2.63
C PRO A 278 15.39 22.93 1.84
N GLY A 279 15.67 23.15 0.55
CA GLY A 279 16.13 22.12 -0.38
C GLY A 279 15.03 21.22 -0.98
N THR A 280 13.75 21.53 -0.79
CA THR A 280 12.65 20.92 -1.57
C THR A 280 11.91 21.97 -2.38
N GLN A 281 11.34 21.54 -3.49
CA GLN A 281 10.38 22.33 -4.27
C GLN A 281 9.01 21.67 -4.15
N GLY A 282 8.11 22.28 -3.38
CA GLY A 282 6.71 21.89 -3.34
C GLY A 282 5.96 22.40 -4.58
N PHE A 283 4.79 21.81 -4.85
CA PHE A 283 3.82 22.26 -5.83
C PHE A 283 2.72 23.07 -5.14
N ASN A 284 2.25 24.13 -5.80
CA ASN A 284 1.02 24.83 -5.38
C ASN A 284 -0.21 24.10 -5.96
N GLU A 285 -1.36 24.13 -5.26
CA GLU A 285 -2.60 23.41 -5.62
C GLU A 285 -3.05 23.57 -7.09
N GLY A 286 -2.66 24.65 -7.78
CA GLY A 286 -2.99 24.87 -9.20
C GLY A 286 -1.96 24.39 -10.23
N LYS A 287 -0.74 23.99 -9.83
CA LYS A 287 0.34 23.62 -10.77
C LYS A 287 0.44 22.13 -11.07
N ILE A 288 -0.23 21.29 -10.29
CA ILE A 288 -0.11 19.81 -10.35
C ILE A 288 -0.73 19.26 -11.64
N PHE A 289 -1.82 19.85 -12.12
CA PHE A 289 -2.61 19.33 -13.25
C PHE A 289 -2.34 20.01 -14.59
N THR A 290 -1.69 21.18 -14.59
CA THR A 290 -1.55 22.00 -15.80
C THR A 290 -0.19 21.85 -16.48
N ALA A 291 0.71 21.02 -15.92
CA ALA A 291 2.10 20.89 -16.34
C ALA A 291 2.79 22.26 -16.58
N SER A 292 2.32 23.30 -15.89
CA SER A 292 2.74 24.68 -16.10
C SER A 292 3.94 24.94 -15.21
N PHE A 293 5.12 24.65 -15.76
CA PHE A 293 6.42 24.77 -15.09
C PHE A 293 7.30 25.84 -15.74
#